data_AF-A0A7S1NUD6-F1
#
_entry.id   AF-A0A7S1NUD6-F1
#
_cell.length_a   1.000
_cell.length_b   1.000
_cell.length_c   1.000
_cell.angle_alpha   90.00
_cell.angle_beta   90.00
_cell.angle_gamma   90.00
#
_symmetry.space_group_name_H-M   'P 1'
#
loop_
_entity.id
_entity.type
_entity.pdbx_description
1 polymer ?
#
loop_
_entity_poly.entity_id
_entity_poly.type
_entity_poly.pdbx_seq_one_letter_code
_entity_poly.pdbx_strand_id
1 'polypeptide(L)'
;WDTMPKAIQESGAFNSTGGLYRPAEYFDNGAYKKMSIHKYSTGGGHPLADRARKLHTEGILIIRFEMPFNTWCNHCGSLITMGIRFNAEKKKVGYFHSTPLYSFAMKCLFCSGQIVIETDPENRTYAVRSGGRMQNKYTYDASDDPNAISVDSAEDKEKRESNPMYRAEKKEEDDLKRQTAAPRLQKLQQTKDVTGKSDYDMHKLLKRKFKEQHGLFTTRRKEEEEAQKRPRLAPETEEDKERARKVVFRAAPASLLDRAKQAKKKHQWDSLVT
;
A
#
# COMPACT_ATOMS: atom_id res chain seq x y z
N TRP A 1 60.79 -4.98 -14.02
CA TRP A 1 59.84 -4.09 -14.71
C TRP A 1 60.34 -3.69 -16.10
N ASP A 2 61.65 -3.61 -16.34
CA ASP A 2 62.20 -3.23 -17.67
C ASP A 2 62.58 -4.38 -18.62
N THR A 3 62.11 -5.60 -18.36
CA THR A 3 62.33 -6.76 -19.24
C THR A 3 61.03 -7.54 -19.49
N MET A 4 59.92 -6.84 -19.69
CA MET A 4 58.71 -7.44 -20.26
C MET A 4 58.50 -6.92 -21.68
N PRO A 5 58.14 -7.80 -22.64
CA PRO A 5 57.81 -7.35 -24.00
C PRO A 5 56.59 -6.42 -23.97
N LYS A 6 56.69 -5.29 -24.68
CA LYS A 6 55.68 -4.21 -24.76
C LYS A 6 54.24 -4.67 -25.04
N ALA A 7 54.06 -5.85 -25.65
CA ALA A 7 52.74 -6.42 -25.95
C ALA A 7 51.87 -6.73 -24.71
N ILE A 8 52.45 -6.81 -23.50
CA ILE A 8 51.71 -7.13 -22.28
C ILE A 8 51.14 -5.86 -21.60
N GLN A 9 51.71 -4.68 -21.88
CA GLN A 9 51.24 -3.42 -21.28
C GLN A 9 49.98 -2.84 -21.94
N GLU A 10 49.64 -3.26 -23.17
CA GLU A 10 48.50 -2.71 -23.94
C GLU A 10 47.26 -3.61 -24.01
N SER A 11 47.20 -4.71 -23.26
CA SER A 11 46.00 -5.57 -23.22
C SER A 11 44.96 -5.09 -22.20
N GLY A 12 44.60 -3.81 -22.29
CA GLY A 12 43.36 -3.30 -21.74
C GLY A 12 42.18 -3.81 -22.57
N ALA A 13 41.17 -4.36 -21.89
CA ALA A 13 39.84 -4.68 -22.40
C ALA A 13 39.73 -5.81 -23.45
N PHE A 14 39.46 -7.03 -22.95
CA PHE A 14 39.02 -8.16 -23.77
C PHE A 14 37.51 -8.08 -24.02
N ASN A 15 37.10 -7.58 -25.19
CA ASN A 15 35.74 -7.75 -25.73
C ASN A 15 35.78 -8.70 -26.95
N SER A 16 34.98 -9.77 -26.84
CA SER A 16 34.44 -10.78 -27.79
C SER A 16 35.05 -11.15 -29.16
N THR A 17 36.12 -10.55 -29.70
CA THR A 17 36.62 -10.91 -31.06
C THR A 17 38.14 -10.97 -31.22
N GLY A 18 38.88 -11.08 -30.12
CA GLY A 18 40.29 -11.50 -30.15
C GLY A 18 40.38 -12.94 -29.67
N GLY A 19 40.99 -13.84 -30.45
CA GLY A 19 41.33 -15.18 -29.95
C GLY A 19 42.10 -15.04 -28.63
N LEU A 20 41.69 -15.79 -27.61
CA LEU A 20 42.34 -15.76 -26.30
C LEU A 20 43.83 -16.08 -26.49
N TYR A 21 44.71 -15.12 -26.18
CA TYR A 21 46.16 -15.29 -26.30
C TYR A 21 46.58 -16.55 -25.55
N ARG A 22 47.24 -17.47 -26.27
CA ARG A 22 47.75 -18.72 -25.71
C ARG A 22 49.25 -18.53 -25.48
N PRO A 23 49.74 -18.62 -24.24
CA PRO A 23 51.16 -18.40 -23.96
C PRO A 23 52.03 -19.43 -24.68
N ALA A 24 53.22 -19.04 -25.16
CA ALA A 24 54.13 -19.93 -25.91
C ALA A 24 54.50 -21.19 -25.11
N GLU A 25 54.71 -21.03 -23.80
CA GLU A 25 54.96 -22.12 -22.85
C GLU A 25 53.89 -23.22 -22.89
N TYR A 26 52.62 -22.89 -23.17
CA TYR A 26 51.56 -23.90 -23.30
C TYR A 26 51.80 -24.88 -24.45
N PHE A 27 52.46 -24.43 -25.51
CA PHE A 27 52.86 -25.26 -26.65
C PHE A 27 54.20 -25.94 -26.40
N ASP A 28 55.18 -25.19 -25.89
CA ASP A 28 56.55 -25.67 -25.67
C ASP A 28 56.60 -26.81 -24.65
N ASN A 29 55.78 -26.73 -23.60
CA ASN A 29 55.70 -27.74 -22.54
C ASN A 29 54.90 -28.99 -22.97
N GLY A 30 54.36 -28.99 -24.20
CA GLY A 30 53.46 -30.02 -24.71
C GLY A 30 52.12 -30.10 -23.98
N ALA A 31 51.78 -29.10 -23.14
CA ALA A 31 50.58 -29.09 -22.30
C ALA A 31 49.29 -29.13 -23.13
N TYR A 32 49.31 -28.53 -24.33
CA TYR A 32 48.22 -28.59 -25.30
C TYR A 32 47.76 -30.00 -25.69
N LYS A 33 48.63 -31.02 -25.58
CA LYS A 33 48.27 -32.43 -25.82
C LYS A 33 47.62 -33.10 -24.60
N LYS A 34 47.85 -32.57 -23.39
CA LYS A 34 47.51 -33.22 -22.11
C LYS A 34 46.31 -32.60 -21.41
N MET A 35 46.07 -31.30 -21.60
CA MET A 35 44.99 -30.59 -20.92
C MET A 35 44.47 -29.42 -21.74
N SER A 36 43.24 -28.98 -21.44
CA SER A 36 42.68 -27.77 -22.05
C SER A 36 43.38 -26.53 -21.53
N ILE A 37 43.34 -25.45 -22.32
CA ILE A 37 43.96 -24.17 -21.95
C ILE A 37 43.39 -23.60 -20.66
N HIS A 38 42.09 -23.79 -20.39
CA HIS A 38 41.47 -23.37 -19.14
C HIS A 38 42.11 -24.08 -17.96
N LYS A 39 42.35 -25.39 -18.06
CA LYS A 39 43.01 -26.17 -17.01
C LYS A 39 44.48 -25.80 -16.85
N TYR A 40 45.17 -25.42 -17.93
CA TYR A 40 46.54 -24.91 -17.85
C TYR A 40 46.60 -23.53 -17.19
N SER A 41 45.74 -22.61 -17.61
CA SER A 41 45.66 -21.24 -17.10
C SER A 41 45.25 -21.17 -15.62
N THR A 42 44.47 -22.14 -15.13
CA THR A 42 44.08 -22.24 -13.72
C THR A 42 45.04 -23.09 -12.89
N GLY A 43 46.19 -23.49 -13.44
CA GLY A 43 47.18 -24.33 -12.73
C GLY A 43 46.64 -25.71 -12.33
N GLY A 44 45.69 -26.25 -13.10
CA GLY A 44 45.01 -27.51 -12.82
C GLY A 44 43.72 -27.37 -12.01
N GLY A 45 43.41 -26.17 -11.50
CA GLY A 45 42.18 -25.87 -10.76
C GLY A 45 40.91 -25.83 -11.63
N HIS A 46 39.74 -25.95 -11.00
CA HIS A 46 38.47 -25.84 -11.72
C HIS A 46 38.23 -24.39 -12.20
N PRO A 47 37.65 -24.15 -13.40
CA PRO A 47 37.38 -22.79 -13.90
C PRO A 47 36.50 -21.93 -12.99
N LEU A 48 35.61 -22.56 -12.23
CA LEU A 48 34.77 -21.89 -11.22
C LEU A 48 35.45 -21.72 -9.84
N ALA A 49 36.74 -22.04 -9.73
CA ALA A 49 37.58 -21.89 -8.54
C ALA A 49 36.85 -22.37 -7.25
N ASP A 50 36.77 -21.50 -6.25
CA ASP A 50 36.18 -21.75 -4.94
C ASP A 50 34.71 -22.20 -4.96
N ARG A 51 33.96 -21.84 -6.01
CA ARG A 51 32.55 -22.22 -6.12
C ARG A 51 32.37 -23.70 -6.41
N ALA A 52 33.37 -24.34 -7.00
CA ALA A 52 33.36 -25.76 -7.36
C ALA A 52 34.04 -26.67 -6.33
N ARG A 53 34.39 -26.15 -5.13
CA ARG A 53 35.05 -26.94 -4.08
C ARG A 53 34.29 -28.21 -3.69
N LYS A 54 32.95 -28.16 -3.68
CA LYS A 54 32.07 -29.29 -3.35
C LYS A 54 31.54 -30.06 -4.56
N LEU A 55 31.99 -29.72 -5.77
CA LEU A 55 31.43 -30.28 -7.01
C LEU A 55 31.84 -31.74 -7.22
N HIS A 56 33.11 -32.07 -6.96
CA HIS A 56 33.64 -33.43 -7.17
C HIS A 56 33.24 -34.40 -6.05
N THR A 57 33.08 -33.92 -4.82
CA THR A 57 32.75 -34.75 -3.65
C THR A 57 31.25 -34.97 -3.50
N GLU A 58 30.46 -33.88 -3.56
CA GLU A 58 29.04 -33.89 -3.20
C GLU A 58 28.12 -33.58 -4.40
N GLY A 59 28.69 -33.23 -5.56
CA GLY A 59 27.91 -32.76 -6.70
C GLY A 59 27.27 -31.38 -6.50
N ILE A 60 27.76 -30.61 -5.52
CA ILE A 60 27.19 -29.33 -5.12
C ILE A 60 27.99 -28.18 -5.75
N LEU A 61 27.30 -27.29 -6.45
CA LEU A 61 27.87 -26.08 -7.02
C LEU A 61 27.37 -24.85 -6.29
N ILE A 62 28.29 -23.99 -5.84
CA ILE A 62 27.91 -22.70 -5.23
C ILE A 62 27.60 -21.71 -6.34
N ILE A 63 26.37 -21.21 -6.39
CA ILE A 63 25.91 -20.25 -7.40
C ILE A 63 25.38 -18.97 -6.74
N ARG A 64 25.29 -17.88 -7.51
CA ARG A 64 24.49 -16.71 -7.10
C ARG A 64 23.05 -16.96 -7.53
N PHE A 65 22.14 -17.00 -6.56
CA PHE A 65 20.72 -17.22 -6.77
C PHE A 65 19.94 -15.99 -6.32
N GLU A 66 19.02 -15.51 -7.15
CA GLU A 66 18.10 -14.41 -6.82
C GLU A 66 16.77 -15.00 -6.40
N MET A 67 16.21 -14.53 -5.28
CA MET A 67 14.93 -15.04 -4.79
C MET A 67 13.78 -14.71 -5.75
N PRO A 68 13.05 -15.72 -6.27
CA PRO A 68 12.01 -15.49 -7.27
C PRO A 68 10.69 -14.96 -6.68
N PHE A 69 10.46 -15.12 -5.37
CA PHE A 69 9.27 -14.64 -4.69
C PHE A 69 9.56 -14.30 -3.23
N ASN A 70 8.66 -13.53 -2.64
CA ASN A 70 8.72 -13.16 -1.24
C ASN A 70 8.55 -14.41 -0.34
N THR A 71 9.48 -14.61 0.59
CA THR A 71 9.51 -15.80 1.45
C THR A 71 9.75 -15.40 2.89
N TRP A 72 8.91 -15.88 3.81
CA TRP A 72 9.11 -15.76 5.24
C TRP A 72 10.08 -16.83 5.73
N CYS A 73 11.08 -16.45 6.52
CA CYS A 73 11.96 -17.44 7.17
C CYS A 73 11.29 -18.01 8.41
N ASN A 74 11.25 -19.35 8.54
CA ASN A 74 10.61 -19.99 9.71
C ASN A 74 11.44 -19.87 10.99
N HIS A 75 12.74 -19.55 10.89
CA HIS A 75 13.63 -19.46 12.05
C HIS A 75 13.58 -18.10 12.76
N CYS A 76 13.62 -17.01 11.99
CA CYS A 76 13.66 -15.64 12.53
C CYS A 76 12.43 -14.80 12.20
N GLY A 77 11.48 -15.31 11.40
CA GLY A 77 10.29 -14.56 11.00
C GLY A 77 10.57 -13.36 10.07
N SER A 78 11.79 -13.17 9.58
CA SER A 78 12.10 -12.08 8.65
C SER A 78 11.58 -12.38 7.25
N LEU A 79 11.04 -11.36 6.58
CA LEU A 79 10.64 -11.43 5.18
C LEU A 79 11.85 -11.27 4.25
N ILE A 80 12.08 -12.25 3.40
CA ILE A 80 13.03 -12.19 2.29
C ILE A 80 12.23 -11.72 1.07
N THR A 81 12.53 -10.53 0.57
CA THR A 81 11.88 -9.98 -0.60
C THR A 81 12.40 -10.62 -1.89
N MET A 82 11.57 -10.57 -2.92
CA MET A 82 11.94 -10.96 -4.28
C MET A 82 13.16 -10.15 -4.75
N GLY A 83 14.09 -10.82 -5.43
CA GLY A 83 15.29 -10.21 -6.01
C GLY A 83 16.50 -10.13 -5.07
N ILE A 84 16.39 -10.53 -3.80
CA ILE A 84 17.55 -10.63 -2.92
C ILE A 84 18.49 -11.74 -3.42
N ARG A 85 19.79 -11.43 -3.48
CA ARG A 85 20.86 -12.32 -3.95
C ARG A 85 21.46 -13.13 -2.81
N PHE A 86 21.56 -14.44 -3.01
CA PHE A 86 22.20 -15.37 -2.10
C PHE A 86 23.33 -16.15 -2.79
N ASN A 87 24.31 -16.56 -1.99
CA ASN A 87 25.17 -17.67 -2.38
C ASN A 87 24.42 -18.96 -2.02
N ALA A 88 23.97 -19.70 -3.02
CA ALA A 88 23.18 -20.91 -2.84
C ALA A 88 23.98 -22.14 -3.27
N GLU A 89 23.81 -23.22 -2.53
CA GLU A 89 24.30 -24.55 -2.86
C GLU A 89 23.29 -25.22 -3.79
N LYS A 90 23.64 -25.31 -5.08
CA LYS A 90 22.85 -26.01 -6.09
C LYS A 90 23.19 -27.50 -6.05
N LYS A 91 22.18 -28.32 -5.75
CA LYS A 91 22.25 -29.79 -5.77
C LYS A 91 21.22 -30.33 -6.76
N LYS A 92 21.56 -31.39 -7.48
CA LYS A 92 20.60 -32.15 -8.29
C LYS A 92 19.96 -33.22 -7.42
N VAL A 93 18.64 -33.18 -7.24
CA VAL A 93 17.92 -34.08 -6.33
C VAL A 93 17.28 -35.25 -7.09
N GLY A 94 16.76 -35.01 -8.29
CA GLY A 94 16.08 -36.03 -9.06
C GLY A 94 15.77 -35.58 -10.48
N TYR A 95 14.76 -36.20 -11.08
CA TYR A 95 14.27 -35.90 -12.41
C TYR A 95 12.74 -35.87 -12.41
N PHE A 96 12.18 -34.94 -13.17
CA PHE A 96 10.77 -34.91 -13.55
C PHE A 96 10.69 -35.26 -15.04
N HIS A 97 10.25 -36.48 -15.34
CA HIS A 97 10.41 -37.12 -16.66
C HIS A 97 11.87 -37.06 -17.14
N SER A 98 12.20 -36.18 -18.09
CA SER A 98 13.56 -35.98 -18.62
C SER A 98 14.29 -34.77 -18.02
N THR A 99 13.58 -33.87 -17.31
CA THR A 99 14.13 -32.60 -16.81
C THR A 99 14.73 -32.79 -15.42
N PRO A 100 15.99 -32.38 -15.16
CA PRO A 100 16.59 -32.50 -13.84
C PRO A 100 15.96 -31.52 -12.84
N LEU A 101 15.63 -32.03 -11.65
CA LEU A 101 15.17 -31.23 -10.52
C LEU A 101 16.36 -30.73 -9.70
N TYR A 102 16.40 -29.42 -9.48
CA TYR A 102 17.44 -28.76 -8.70
C TYR A 102 16.89 -28.27 -7.38
N SER A 103 17.68 -28.47 -6.33
CA SER A 103 17.49 -27.91 -5.00
C SER A 103 18.56 -26.87 -4.74
N PHE A 104 18.13 -25.74 -4.19
CA PHE A 104 18.94 -24.59 -3.83
C PHE A 104 18.84 -24.38 -2.33
N ALA A 105 19.93 -24.71 -1.64
CA ALA A 105 20.06 -24.46 -0.22
C ALA A 105 20.79 -23.14 0.00
N MET A 106 20.21 -22.26 0.83
CA MET A 106 20.84 -20.98 1.18
C MET A 106 20.61 -20.62 2.64
N LYS A 107 21.50 -19.80 3.19
CA LYS A 107 21.39 -19.29 4.55
C LYS A 107 20.59 -17.99 4.55
N CYS A 108 19.77 -17.77 5.57
CA CYS A 108 19.09 -16.49 5.76
C CYS A 108 20.12 -15.35 5.99
N LEU A 109 19.73 -14.10 5.70
CA LEU A 109 20.57 -12.92 5.98
C LEU A 109 20.72 -12.65 7.48
N PHE A 110 19.65 -12.87 8.25
CA PHE A 110 19.58 -12.49 9.66
C PHE A 110 19.85 -13.65 10.61
N CYS A 111 19.65 -14.89 10.18
CA CYS A 111 19.91 -16.08 10.99
C CYS A 111 20.76 -17.10 10.24
N SER A 112 21.38 -18.02 10.98
CA SER A 112 22.09 -19.17 10.42
C SER A 112 21.17 -20.29 9.90
N GLY A 113 19.85 -20.06 9.90
CA GLY A 113 18.85 -20.98 9.39
C GLY A 113 18.98 -21.21 7.88
N GLN A 114 18.79 -22.46 7.46
CA GLN A 114 18.89 -22.88 6.07
C GLN A 114 17.50 -22.97 5.43
N ILE A 115 17.35 -22.31 4.28
CA ILE A 115 16.15 -22.34 3.46
C ILE A 115 16.46 -23.18 2.21
N VAL A 116 15.59 -24.12 1.89
CA VAL A 116 15.73 -25.02 0.74
C VAL A 116 14.57 -24.80 -0.21
N ILE A 117 14.92 -24.44 -1.44
CA ILE A 117 13.98 -24.19 -2.54
C ILE A 117 14.25 -25.20 -3.65
N GLU A 118 13.20 -25.79 -4.21
CA GLU A 118 13.29 -26.70 -5.35
C GLU A 118 12.60 -26.14 -6.58
N THR A 119 13.11 -26.52 -7.75
CA THR A 119 12.41 -26.29 -9.02
C THR A 119 11.18 -27.18 -9.12
N ASP A 120 10.05 -26.61 -9.51
CA ASP A 120 8.84 -27.36 -9.88
C ASP A 120 8.52 -27.15 -11.38
N PRO A 121 8.89 -28.11 -12.24
CA PRO A 121 8.67 -28.01 -13.68
C PRO A 121 7.20 -28.18 -14.10
N GLU A 122 6.35 -28.79 -13.28
CA GLU A 122 4.91 -28.96 -13.58
C GLU A 122 4.21 -27.59 -13.58
N ASN A 123 4.43 -26.83 -12.51
CA ASN A 123 3.87 -25.49 -12.34
C ASN A 123 4.75 -24.37 -12.93
N ARG A 124 5.92 -24.71 -13.51
CA ARG A 124 6.94 -23.76 -14.01
C ARG A 124 7.36 -22.73 -12.95
N THR A 125 7.42 -23.16 -11.69
CA THR A 125 7.69 -22.30 -10.54
C THR A 125 8.78 -22.93 -9.65
N TYR A 126 9.04 -22.30 -8.52
CA TYR A 126 9.86 -22.88 -7.46
C TYR A 126 8.98 -23.12 -6.25
N ALA A 127 9.27 -24.18 -5.50
CA ALA A 127 8.58 -24.54 -4.27
C ALA A 127 9.56 -24.49 -3.09
N VAL A 128 9.14 -23.87 -1.98
CA VAL A 128 9.91 -23.93 -0.74
C VAL A 128 9.68 -25.29 -0.09
N ARG A 129 10.74 -26.10 0.04
CA ARG A 129 10.65 -27.42 0.71
C ARG A 129 10.85 -27.32 2.21
N SER A 130 11.81 -26.51 2.66
CA SER A 130 12.12 -26.38 4.08
C SER A 130 12.69 -24.99 4.43
N GLY A 131 12.58 -24.63 5.71
CA GLY A 131 13.21 -23.43 6.28
C GLY A 131 12.51 -22.11 5.99
N GLY A 132 11.44 -22.12 5.20
CA GLY A 132 10.63 -20.93 4.96
C GLY A 132 9.22 -21.26 4.49
N ARG A 133 8.41 -20.21 4.43
CA ARG A 133 7.05 -20.22 3.88
C ARG A 133 6.96 -19.16 2.80
N MET A 134 6.49 -19.55 1.61
CA MET A 134 6.21 -18.58 0.56
C MET A 134 5.12 -17.61 1.04
N GLN A 135 5.32 -16.31 0.83
CA GLN A 135 4.24 -15.36 0.97
C GLN A 135 3.25 -15.67 -0.16
N ASN A 136 2.06 -16.16 0.19
CA ASN A 136 1.00 -16.38 -0.79
C ASN A 136 0.86 -15.09 -1.60
N LYS A 137 0.90 -15.18 -2.94
CA LYS A 137 0.38 -14.09 -3.78
C LYS A 137 -0.98 -13.78 -3.18
N TYR A 138 -1.18 -12.54 -2.74
CA TYR A 138 -2.45 -12.04 -2.22
C TYR A 138 -3.53 -12.24 -3.28
N THR A 139 -4.05 -13.45 -3.39
CA THR A 139 -5.41 -13.69 -3.80
C THR A 139 -6.18 -13.17 -2.61
N TYR A 140 -6.72 -11.97 -2.78
CA TYR A 140 -7.64 -11.41 -1.82
C TYR A 140 -8.85 -12.33 -1.79
N ASP A 141 -8.81 -13.32 -0.90
CA ASP A 141 -9.97 -14.12 -0.60
C ASP A 141 -10.85 -13.26 0.29
N ALA A 142 -11.89 -12.67 -0.31
CA ALA A 142 -12.88 -11.86 0.41
C ALA A 142 -13.56 -12.61 1.57
N SER A 143 -13.36 -13.93 1.68
CA SER A 143 -13.80 -14.77 2.79
C SER A 143 -12.94 -14.61 4.05
N ASP A 144 -11.69 -14.18 3.93
CA ASP A 144 -10.74 -14.04 5.06
C ASP A 144 -10.84 -12.67 5.76
N ASP A 145 -11.47 -11.69 5.12
CA ASP A 145 -11.64 -10.34 5.65
C ASP A 145 -12.98 -10.21 6.41
N PRO A 146 -13.00 -10.02 7.74
CA PRO A 146 -14.25 -9.90 8.51
C PRO A 146 -15.03 -8.61 8.22
N ASN A 147 -14.41 -7.65 7.53
CA ASN A 147 -15.02 -6.39 7.08
C ASN A 147 -15.38 -6.42 5.58
N ALA A 148 -15.13 -7.52 4.88
CA ALA A 148 -15.57 -7.66 3.51
C ALA A 148 -17.10 -7.78 3.51
N ILE A 149 -17.76 -6.78 2.94
CA ILE A 149 -19.19 -6.86 2.66
C ILE A 149 -19.33 -7.85 1.51
N SER A 150 -19.60 -9.12 1.83
CA SER A 150 -19.97 -10.11 0.81
C SER A 150 -21.26 -9.62 0.17
N VAL A 151 -21.18 -9.26 -1.10
CA VAL A 151 -22.33 -8.75 -1.86
C VAL A 151 -23.44 -9.80 -1.98
N ASP A 152 -23.07 -11.07 -1.75
CA ASP A 152 -23.91 -12.25 -1.91
C ASP A 152 -23.94 -13.06 -0.62
N SER A 153 -25.11 -13.62 -0.28
CA SER A 153 -25.24 -14.60 0.80
C SER A 153 -24.47 -15.87 0.45
N ALA A 154 -23.96 -16.58 1.46
CA ALA A 154 -23.26 -17.85 1.27
C ALA A 154 -24.10 -18.87 0.48
N GLU A 155 -25.42 -18.86 0.69
CA GLU A 155 -26.37 -19.70 -0.04
C GLU A 155 -26.47 -19.35 -1.53
N ASP A 156 -26.40 -18.06 -1.88
CA ASP A 156 -26.48 -17.62 -3.28
C ASP A 156 -25.19 -17.97 -4.04
N LYS A 157 -24.06 -17.99 -3.34
CA LYS A 157 -22.78 -18.44 -3.90
C LYS A 157 -22.81 -19.93 -4.23
N GLU A 158 -23.28 -20.75 -3.29
CA GLU A 158 -23.42 -22.20 -3.49
C GLU A 158 -24.42 -22.54 -4.61
N LYS A 159 -25.55 -21.81 -4.68
CA LYS A 159 -26.53 -21.97 -5.78
C LYS A 159 -25.97 -21.60 -7.15
N ARG A 160 -25.07 -20.61 -7.24
CA ARG A 160 -24.41 -20.25 -8.51
C ARG A 160 -23.34 -21.25 -8.94
N GLU A 161 -22.66 -21.87 -7.99
CA GLU A 161 -21.64 -22.88 -8.26
C GLU A 161 -22.28 -24.23 -8.66
N SER A 162 -23.41 -24.57 -8.02
CA SER A 162 -24.15 -25.81 -8.28
C SER A 162 -25.07 -25.76 -9.49
N ASN A 163 -25.74 -24.63 -9.77
CA ASN A 163 -26.74 -24.53 -10.84
C ASN A 163 -26.34 -23.53 -11.94
N PRO A 164 -26.09 -24.00 -13.19
CA PRO A 164 -25.70 -23.13 -14.29
C PRO A 164 -26.82 -22.19 -14.77
N MET A 165 -28.10 -22.57 -14.64
CA MET A 165 -29.24 -21.72 -15.02
C MET A 165 -29.38 -20.54 -14.07
N TYR A 166 -29.30 -20.78 -12.76
CA TYR A 166 -29.34 -19.73 -11.75
C TYR A 166 -28.19 -18.72 -11.93
N ARG A 167 -26.99 -19.20 -12.31
CA ARG A 167 -25.86 -18.33 -12.64
C ARG A 167 -26.13 -17.44 -13.86
N ALA A 168 -26.80 -17.97 -14.89
CA ALA A 168 -27.15 -17.21 -16.08
C ALA A 168 -28.21 -16.15 -15.79
N GLU A 169 -29.28 -16.50 -15.08
CA GLU A 169 -30.34 -15.57 -14.65
C GLU A 169 -29.78 -14.43 -13.81
N LYS A 170 -28.89 -14.73 -12.85
CA LYS A 170 -28.28 -13.69 -12.02
C LYS A 170 -27.40 -12.74 -12.83
N LYS A 171 -26.69 -13.28 -13.82
CA LYS A 171 -25.87 -12.49 -14.73
C LYS A 171 -26.74 -11.55 -15.59
N GLU A 172 -27.88 -12.02 -16.09
CA GLU A 172 -28.84 -11.18 -16.80
C GLU A 172 -29.44 -10.09 -15.89
N GLU A 173 -29.77 -10.42 -14.63
CA GLU A 173 -30.24 -9.45 -13.64
C GLU A 173 -29.19 -8.35 -13.39
N ASP A 174 -27.92 -8.72 -13.26
CA ASP A 174 -26.81 -7.79 -13.04
C ASP A 174 -26.54 -6.93 -14.29
N ASP A 175 -26.68 -7.49 -15.49
CA ASP A 175 -26.58 -6.75 -16.74
C ASP A 175 -27.74 -5.73 -16.89
N LEU A 176 -28.95 -6.08 -16.47
CA LEU A 176 -30.10 -5.15 -16.42
C LEU A 176 -29.87 -4.03 -15.40
N LYS A 177 -29.38 -4.35 -14.19
CA LYS A 177 -28.99 -3.33 -13.19
C LYS A 177 -27.91 -2.41 -13.71
N ARG A 178 -26.93 -2.96 -14.44
CA ARG A 178 -25.86 -2.18 -15.07
C ARG A 178 -26.42 -1.22 -16.13
N GLN A 179 -27.32 -1.69 -17.00
CA GLN A 179 -27.95 -0.87 -18.04
C GLN A 179 -28.83 0.25 -17.45
N THR A 180 -29.59 -0.04 -16.40
CA THR A 180 -30.42 0.96 -15.70
C THR A 180 -29.58 1.99 -14.93
N ALA A 181 -28.46 1.57 -14.33
CA ALA A 181 -27.55 2.46 -13.59
C ALA A 181 -26.69 3.34 -14.51
N ALA A 182 -26.29 2.84 -15.69
CA ALA A 182 -25.44 3.55 -16.64
C ALA A 182 -25.90 4.98 -16.98
N PRO A 183 -27.17 5.24 -17.38
CA PRO A 183 -27.62 6.61 -17.69
C PRO A 183 -27.65 7.50 -16.45
N ARG A 184 -27.91 6.95 -15.26
CA ARG A 184 -27.86 7.70 -14.00
C ARG A 184 -26.42 8.15 -13.69
N LEU A 185 -25.45 7.26 -13.85
CA LEU A 185 -24.03 7.58 -13.67
C LEU A 185 -23.55 8.60 -14.72
N GLN A 186 -23.98 8.47 -15.97
CA GLN A 186 -23.66 9.43 -17.02
C GLN A 186 -24.22 10.83 -16.71
N LYS A 187 -25.46 10.92 -16.22
CA LYS A 187 -26.05 12.19 -15.75
C LYS A 187 -25.22 12.81 -14.62
N LEU A 188 -24.83 12.00 -13.62
CA LEU A 188 -23.99 12.48 -12.51
C LEU A 188 -22.63 12.98 -13.02
N GLN A 189 -22.00 12.26 -13.95
CA GLN A 189 -20.74 12.68 -14.56
C GLN A 189 -20.90 14.00 -15.32
N GLN A 190 -21.95 14.15 -16.14
CA GLN A 190 -22.24 15.41 -16.83
C GLN A 190 -22.44 16.57 -15.85
N THR A 191 -23.18 16.36 -14.75
CA THR A 191 -23.33 17.41 -13.73
C THR A 191 -22.00 17.79 -13.08
N LYS A 192 -21.13 16.80 -12.82
CA LYS A 192 -19.79 17.02 -12.29
C LYS A 192 -18.93 17.80 -13.29
N ASP A 193 -18.94 17.43 -14.56
CA ASP A 193 -18.14 18.09 -15.60
C ASP A 193 -18.59 19.53 -15.86
N VAL A 194 -19.89 19.83 -15.76
CA VAL A 194 -20.40 21.21 -15.82
C VAL A 194 -19.96 22.01 -14.59
N THR A 195 -20.09 21.41 -13.41
CA THR A 195 -19.81 22.07 -12.12
C THR A 195 -18.30 22.24 -11.85
N GLY A 196 -17.47 21.29 -12.31
CA GLY A 196 -16.02 21.25 -12.10
C GLY A 196 -15.20 22.05 -13.10
N LYS A 197 -15.83 22.74 -14.06
CA LYS A 197 -15.11 23.66 -14.97
C LYS A 197 -14.57 24.90 -14.26
N SER A 198 -15.12 25.27 -13.11
CA SER A 198 -14.61 26.34 -12.24
C SER A 198 -14.55 25.88 -10.78
N ASP A 199 -13.50 25.13 -10.43
CA ASP A 199 -13.24 24.68 -9.06
C ASP A 199 -13.17 25.84 -8.06
N TYR A 200 -12.65 27.00 -8.50
CA TYR A 200 -12.53 28.19 -7.66
C TYR A 200 -13.91 28.77 -7.28
N ASP A 201 -14.83 28.90 -8.24
CA ASP A 201 -16.17 29.44 -7.98
C ASP A 201 -16.99 28.51 -7.07
N MET A 202 -16.87 27.20 -7.28
CA MET A 202 -17.52 26.20 -6.43
C MET A 202 -16.97 26.22 -5.01
N HIS A 203 -15.64 26.30 -4.85
CA HIS A 203 -15.03 26.41 -3.53
C HIS A 203 -15.42 27.70 -2.81
N LYS A 204 -15.53 28.82 -3.54
CA LYS A 204 -16.02 30.10 -3.02
C LYS A 204 -17.47 30.00 -2.55
N LEU A 205 -18.35 29.38 -3.33
CA LEU A 205 -19.76 29.15 -2.98
C LEU A 205 -19.90 28.24 -1.75
N LEU A 206 -19.13 27.16 -1.67
CA LEU A 206 -19.10 26.25 -0.52
C LEU A 206 -18.64 26.98 0.74
N LYS A 207 -17.55 27.75 0.67
CA LYS A 207 -17.06 28.55 1.80
C LYS A 207 -18.11 29.56 2.27
N ARG A 208 -18.84 30.20 1.35
CA ARG A 208 -19.92 31.13 1.69
C ARG A 208 -21.04 30.41 2.46
N LYS A 209 -21.55 29.29 1.93
CA LYS A 209 -22.59 28.50 2.61
C LYS A 209 -22.15 28.01 3.99
N PHE A 210 -20.90 27.56 4.11
CA PHE A 210 -20.38 27.07 5.39
C PHE A 210 -20.24 28.20 6.42
N LYS A 211 -19.83 29.41 5.99
CA LYS A 211 -19.81 30.60 6.85
C LYS A 211 -21.22 31.02 7.29
N GLU A 212 -22.19 31.02 6.39
CA GLU A 212 -23.60 31.32 6.69
C GLU A 212 -24.17 30.31 7.69
N GLN A 213 -23.98 29.02 7.44
CA GLN A 213 -24.39 27.96 8.36
C GLN A 213 -23.71 28.08 9.71
N HIS A 214 -22.39 28.29 9.75
CA HIS A 214 -21.67 28.48 11.01
C HIS A 214 -22.17 29.72 11.76
N GLY A 215 -22.44 30.82 11.05
CA GLY A 215 -23.11 32.00 11.60
C GLY A 215 -24.41 31.63 12.30
N LEU A 216 -25.32 30.95 11.61
CA LEU A 216 -26.61 30.49 12.14
C LEU A 216 -26.45 29.53 13.34
N PHE A 217 -25.49 28.61 13.28
CA PHE A 217 -25.20 27.73 14.42
C PHE A 217 -24.70 28.52 15.63
N THR A 218 -23.82 29.50 15.41
CA THR A 218 -23.31 30.33 16.52
C THR A 218 -24.37 31.23 17.13
N THR A 219 -25.28 31.82 16.33
CA THR A 219 -26.38 32.62 16.86
C THR A 219 -27.34 31.75 17.65
N ARG A 220 -27.75 30.60 17.09
CA ARG A 220 -28.63 29.64 17.75
C ARG A 220 -28.04 29.13 19.07
N ARG A 221 -26.75 28.82 19.10
CA ARG A 221 -26.06 28.39 20.32
C ARG A 221 -26.02 29.50 21.39
N LYS A 222 -25.86 30.77 20.99
CA LYS A 222 -25.94 31.92 21.92
C LYS A 222 -27.36 32.10 22.46
N GLU A 223 -28.38 31.97 21.61
CA GLU A 223 -29.80 32.04 22.01
C GLU A 223 -30.15 30.90 22.99
N GLU A 224 -29.67 29.68 22.74
CA GLU A 224 -29.84 28.54 23.63
C GLU A 224 -29.12 28.75 24.98
N GLU A 225 -27.89 29.28 24.98
CA GLU A 225 -27.15 29.63 26.20
C GLU A 225 -27.82 30.76 26.99
N GLU A 226 -28.36 31.78 26.31
CA GLU A 226 -29.09 32.87 26.93
C GLU A 226 -30.45 32.40 27.48
N ALA A 227 -31.17 31.54 26.76
CA ALA A 227 -32.39 30.91 27.24
C ALA A 227 -32.14 29.99 28.45
N GLN A 228 -30.95 29.39 28.55
CA GLN A 228 -30.56 28.59 29.71
C GLN A 228 -30.18 29.46 30.93
N LYS A 229 -29.61 30.65 30.71
CA LYS A 229 -29.32 31.63 31.78
C LYS A 229 -30.58 32.35 32.28
N ARG A 230 -31.61 32.47 31.44
CA ARG A 230 -32.90 32.99 31.87
C ARG A 230 -33.53 32.01 32.84
N PRO A 231 -33.87 32.41 34.08
CA PRO A 231 -34.66 31.56 34.95
C PRO A 231 -35.97 31.24 34.22
N ARG A 232 -36.38 29.97 34.22
CA ARG A 232 -37.66 29.55 33.64
C ARG A 232 -38.79 30.11 34.51
N LEU A 233 -39.19 31.35 34.26
CA LEU A 233 -40.36 31.93 34.90
C LEU A 233 -41.61 31.27 34.34
N ALA A 234 -42.51 30.86 35.24
CA ALA A 234 -43.85 30.46 34.88
C ALA A 234 -44.60 31.67 34.26
N PRO A 235 -45.59 31.44 33.38
CA PRO A 235 -46.40 32.52 32.83
C PRO A 235 -47.09 33.31 33.96
N GLU A 236 -47.20 34.63 33.78
CA GLU A 236 -47.77 35.54 34.78
C GLU A 236 -49.22 35.16 35.11
N THR A 237 -49.51 34.98 36.39
CA THR A 237 -50.89 34.82 36.88
C THR A 237 -51.51 36.19 37.17
N GLU A 238 -52.83 36.31 37.10
CA GLU A 238 -53.52 37.58 37.37
C GLU A 238 -53.28 38.09 38.81
N GLU A 239 -53.08 37.18 39.77
CA GLU A 239 -52.76 37.53 41.16
C GLU A 239 -51.41 38.22 41.31
N ASP A 240 -50.41 37.84 40.52
CA ASP A 240 -49.07 38.42 40.55
C ASP A 240 -49.09 39.87 40.03
N LYS A 241 -49.92 40.15 39.03
CA LYS A 241 -50.12 41.50 38.48
C LYS A 241 -50.75 42.42 39.52
N GLU A 242 -51.71 41.92 40.28
CA GLU A 242 -52.34 42.70 41.36
C GLU A 242 -51.38 42.98 42.52
N ARG A 243 -50.53 42.00 42.89
CA ARG A 243 -49.50 42.21 43.93
C ARG A 243 -48.44 43.20 43.47
N ALA A 244 -47.97 43.13 42.24
CA ALA A 244 -46.97 44.05 41.69
C ALA A 244 -47.49 45.51 41.67
N ARG A 245 -48.77 45.73 41.35
CA ARG A 245 -49.40 47.07 41.38
C ARG A 245 -49.46 47.68 42.79
N LYS A 246 -49.53 46.84 43.82
CA LYS A 246 -49.62 47.27 45.23
C LYS A 246 -48.26 47.57 45.87
N VAL A 247 -47.14 47.21 45.21
CA VAL A 247 -45.80 47.48 45.71
C VAL A 247 -45.38 48.91 45.35
N VAL A 248 -45.28 49.78 46.36
CA VAL A 248 -44.72 51.13 46.21
C VAL A 248 -43.20 51.04 46.42
N PHE A 249 -42.43 51.14 45.34
CA PHE A 249 -40.99 51.31 45.46
C PHE A 249 -40.69 52.71 46.03
N ARG A 250 -39.87 52.76 47.09
CA ARG A 250 -39.36 54.01 47.66
C ARG A 250 -38.66 54.78 46.54
N ALA A 251 -39.16 55.97 46.20
CA ALA A 251 -38.71 56.72 45.04
C ALA A 251 -37.18 56.89 45.05
N ALA A 252 -36.52 56.41 44.00
CA ALA A 252 -35.10 56.65 43.76
C ALA A 252 -34.85 58.17 43.64
N PRO A 253 -33.65 58.67 44.02
CA PRO A 253 -33.34 60.09 43.90
C PRO A 253 -33.53 60.56 42.46
N ALA A 254 -34.19 61.71 42.29
CA ALA A 254 -34.60 62.26 40.99
C ALA A 254 -33.48 62.33 39.93
N SER A 255 -32.22 62.37 40.38
CA SER A 255 -31.02 62.37 39.52
C SER A 255 -30.84 61.13 38.64
N LEU A 256 -31.35 59.96 39.04
CA LEU A 256 -31.26 58.74 38.21
C LEU A 256 -32.35 58.66 37.15
N LEU A 257 -33.54 59.17 37.45
CA LEU A 257 -34.65 59.25 36.50
C LEU A 257 -34.36 60.24 35.37
N ASP A 258 -33.69 61.36 35.67
CA ASP A 258 -33.30 62.32 34.65
C ASP A 258 -32.15 61.82 33.77
N ARG A 259 -31.18 61.05 34.32
CA ARG A 259 -30.16 60.35 33.52
C ARG A 259 -30.78 59.29 32.60
N ALA A 260 -31.80 58.56 33.07
CA ALA A 260 -32.52 57.57 32.25
C ALA A 260 -33.33 58.23 31.11
N LYS A 261 -33.96 59.38 31.36
CA LYS A 261 -34.66 60.17 30.33
C LYS A 261 -33.69 60.73 29.29
N GLN A 262 -32.53 61.23 29.71
CA GLN A 262 -31.48 61.71 28.79
C GLN A 262 -30.91 60.58 27.94
N ALA A 263 -30.69 59.39 28.52
CA ALA A 263 -30.23 58.21 27.78
C ALA A 263 -31.25 57.74 26.72
N LYS A 264 -32.55 57.74 27.05
CA LYS A 264 -33.62 57.43 26.07
C LYS A 264 -33.68 58.46 24.95
N LYS A 265 -33.54 59.75 25.26
CA LYS A 265 -33.50 60.81 24.25
C LYS A 265 -32.31 60.63 23.30
N LYS A 266 -31.13 60.26 23.82
CA LYS A 266 -29.93 60.00 23.01
C LYS A 266 -30.10 58.78 22.09
N HIS A 267 -30.63 57.67 22.60
CA HIS A 267 -30.93 56.48 21.80
C HIS A 267 -31.95 56.75 20.68
N GLN A 268 -32.95 57.61 20.95
CA GLN A 268 -33.94 58.01 19.96
C GLN A 268 -33.32 58.90 18.87
N TRP A 269 -32.42 59.82 19.24
CA TRP A 269 -31.65 60.61 18.27
C TRP A 269 -30.72 59.73 17.41
N ASP A 270 -30.02 58.76 17.99
CA ASP A 270 -29.12 57.87 17.24
C ASP A 270 -29.88 56.96 16.25
N SER A 271 -31.11 56.55 16.58
CA SER A 271 -31.98 55.77 15.68
C SER A 271 -32.61 56.57 14.53
N LEU A 272 -32.56 57.91 14.60
CA LEU A 272 -33.06 58.82 13.56
C LEU A 272 -31.94 59.30 12.61
N VAL A 273 -30.68 59.11 13.00
CA VAL A 273 -29.48 59.56 12.26
C VAL A 273 -28.76 58.41 11.54
N THR A 274 -29.20 57.16 11.76
CA THR A 274 -28.79 55.96 11.00
C THR A 274 -29.87 55.52 10.03
#